data_AF-A0A524AVQ0-F1
#
_entry.id   AF-A0A524AVQ0-F1
#
_cell.length_a   1.000
_cell.length_b   1.000
_cell.length_c   1.000
_cell.angle_alpha   90.00
_cell.angle_beta   90.00
_cell.angle_gamma   90.00
#
_symmetry.space_group_name_H-M   'P 1'
#
loop_
_entity.id
_entity.type
_entity.pdbx_description
1 polymer ?
#
loop_
_entity_poly.entity_id
_entity_poly.type
_entity_poly.pdbx_seq_one_letter_code
_entity_poly.pdbx_strand_id
1 'polypeptide(L)'
;MNSATLFYIHDPMCSWCWGFNNTWNQVKESLPSSTNIQYVLGGLAPDNNEPMNNEMRKYIQKNWQKIEMTIPGTKFNYDFWEKCTPKRSTYPACRAVIAVREQNPQL
;
A
#
# COMPACT_ATOMS: atom_id res chain seq x y z
N MET A 1 2.94 -26.92 -18.41
CA MET A 1 1.69 -26.19 -18.13
C MET A 1 2.03 -24.71 -18.11
N ASN A 2 1.35 -23.87 -18.89
CA ASN A 2 1.60 -22.42 -18.84
C ASN A 2 1.15 -21.89 -17.46
N SER A 3 2.11 -21.40 -16.68
CA SER A 3 1.84 -20.70 -15.43
C SER A 3 1.22 -19.34 -15.76
N ALA A 4 -0.03 -19.12 -15.35
CA ALA A 4 -0.62 -17.79 -15.39
C ALA A 4 0.10 -16.89 -14.37
N THR A 5 0.39 -15.66 -14.76
CA THR A 5 0.99 -14.66 -13.87
C THR A 5 -0.08 -13.72 -13.35
N LEU A 6 -0.19 -13.58 -12.03
CA LEU A 6 -1.00 -12.56 -11.37
C LEU A 6 -0.10 -11.39 -10.97
N PHE A 7 -0.37 -10.23 -11.54
CA PHE A 7 0.29 -8.99 -11.13
C PHE A 7 -0.49 -8.35 -9.98
N TYR A 8 0.16 -8.20 -8.82
CA TYR A 8 -0.39 -7.47 -7.68
C TYR A 8 0.25 -6.07 -7.63
N ILE A 9 -0.51 -5.09 -8.12
CA ILE A 9 -0.07 -3.70 -8.19
C ILE A 9 -0.51 -2.96 -6.92
N HIS A 10 0.45 -2.42 -6.16
CA HIS A 10 0.16 -1.72 -4.91
C HIS A 10 1.14 -0.58 -4.63
N ASP A 11 0.87 0.22 -3.60
CA ASP A 11 1.80 1.23 -3.08
C ASP A 11 1.86 1.11 -1.55
N PRO A 12 3.04 1.14 -0.91
CA PRO A 12 3.17 1.01 0.55
C PRO A 12 2.39 2.06 1.35
N MET A 13 2.10 3.22 0.75
CA MET A 13 1.36 4.32 1.37
C MET A 13 -0.10 4.40 0.91
N CYS A 14 -0.59 3.43 0.14
CA CYS A 14 -2.00 3.37 -0.26
C CYS A 14 -2.86 2.79 0.89
N SER A 15 -3.78 3.60 1.42
CA SER A 15 -4.66 3.18 2.51
C SER A 15 -5.58 2.01 2.13
N TRP A 16 -6.03 1.94 0.88
CA TRP A 16 -6.86 0.82 0.41
C TRP A 16 -6.03 -0.45 0.21
N CYS A 17 -4.76 -0.36 -0.18
CA CYS A 17 -3.86 -1.53 -0.19
C CYS A 17 -3.65 -2.07 1.23
N TRP A 18 -3.54 -1.19 2.23
CA TRP A 18 -3.52 -1.58 3.65
C TRP A 18 -4.80 -2.31 4.06
N GLY A 19 -5.98 -1.73 3.78
CA GLY A 19 -7.27 -2.37 4.08
C GLY A 19 -7.47 -3.70 3.36
N PHE A 20 -6.90 -3.86 2.16
CA PHE A 20 -7.00 -5.09 1.37
C PHE A 20 -6.06 -6.20 1.85
N ASN A 21 -5.09 -5.94 2.74
CA ASN A 21 -4.03 -6.88 3.08
C ASN A 21 -4.54 -8.25 3.58
N ASN A 22 -5.60 -8.26 4.40
CA ASN A 22 -6.19 -9.53 4.87
C ASN A 22 -6.80 -10.35 3.72
N THR A 23 -7.58 -9.70 2.87
CA THR A 23 -8.16 -10.33 1.67
C THR A 23 -7.06 -10.76 0.71
N TRP A 24 -5.99 -9.99 0.56
CA TRP A 24 -4.85 -10.36 -0.27
C TRP A 24 -4.20 -11.66 0.20
N ASN A 25 -4.05 -11.87 1.51
CA ASN A 25 -3.56 -13.15 2.04
C ASN A 25 -4.47 -14.32 1.67
N GLN A 26 -5.79 -14.14 1.81
CA GLN A 26 -6.76 -15.17 1.41
C GLN A 26 -6.72 -15.46 -0.09
N VAL A 27 -6.58 -14.42 -0.92
CA VAL A 27 -6.42 -14.58 -2.37
C VAL A 27 -5.17 -15.41 -2.65
N LYS A 28 -4.02 -15.05 -2.09
CA LYS A 28 -2.76 -15.80 -2.27
C LYS A 28 -2.90 -17.28 -1.87
N GLU A 29 -3.54 -17.56 -0.75
CA GLU A 29 -3.78 -18.93 -0.26
C GLU A 29 -4.74 -19.73 -1.15
N SER A 30 -5.67 -19.05 -1.81
CA SER A 30 -6.64 -19.68 -2.72
C SER A 30 -6.10 -19.96 -4.13
N LEU A 31 -4.95 -19.37 -4.50
CA LEU A 31 -4.39 -19.52 -5.84
C LEU A 31 -3.73 -20.89 -5.99
N PRO A 32 -3.78 -21.50 -7.20
CA PRO A 32 -2.97 -22.67 -7.51
C PRO A 32 -1.50 -22.41 -7.22
N SER A 33 -0.78 -23.41 -6.70
CA SER A 33 0.67 -23.31 -6.45
C SER A 33 1.49 -23.05 -7.72
N SER A 34 0.91 -23.30 -8.90
CA SER A 34 1.49 -23.00 -10.20
C SER A 34 1.32 -21.55 -10.63
N THR A 35 0.55 -20.71 -9.93
CA THR A 35 0.38 -19.29 -10.26
C THR A 35 1.61 -18.50 -9.83
N ASN A 36 2.24 -17.82 -10.80
CA ASN A 36 3.32 -16.88 -10.52
C ASN A 36 2.73 -15.56 -10.03
N ILE A 37 3.10 -15.11 -8.84
CA ILE A 37 2.65 -13.81 -8.29
C ILE A 37 3.78 -12.81 -8.45
N GLN A 38 3.50 -11.71 -9.15
CA GLN A 38 4.46 -10.64 -9.40
C GLN A 38 3.99 -9.35 -8.74
N TYR A 39 4.77 -8.87 -7.76
CA TYR A 39 4.50 -7.61 -7.07
C TYR A 39 5.03 -6.44 -7.91
N VAL A 40 4.17 -5.46 -8.15
CA VAL A 40 4.50 -4.25 -8.90
C VAL A 40 4.16 -3.03 -8.05
N LEU A 41 5.13 -2.13 -7.86
CA LEU A 41 4.86 -0.91 -7.11
C LEU A 41 4.28 0.15 -8.04
N GLY A 42 3.05 0.57 -7.77
CA GLY A 42 2.27 1.45 -8.63
C GLY A 42 2.74 2.91 -8.62
N GLY A 43 3.44 3.36 -7.58
CA GLY A 43 3.94 4.74 -7.49
C GLY A 43 2.79 5.76 -7.44
N LEU A 44 2.12 5.83 -6.29
CA LEU A 44 0.92 6.63 -6.13
C LEU A 44 1.16 8.15 -6.15
N ALA A 45 2.33 8.64 -5.75
CA ALA A 45 2.72 10.04 -5.87
C ALA A 45 4.23 10.23 -6.05
N PRO A 46 4.67 11.16 -6.92
CA PRO A 46 6.08 11.41 -7.21
C PRO A 46 6.86 11.97 -6.00
N ASP A 47 8.18 12.11 -6.14
CA ASP A 47 9.00 12.79 -5.14
C ASP A 47 8.52 14.23 -4.94
N ASN A 48 8.25 14.57 -3.69
CA ASN A 48 7.82 15.91 -3.31
C ASN A 48 8.23 16.19 -1.86
N ASN A 49 8.79 17.37 -1.62
CA ASN A 49 9.18 17.83 -0.30
C ASN A 49 8.16 18.78 0.35
N GLU A 50 7.17 19.25 -0.41
CA GLU A 50 6.15 20.15 0.11
C GLU A 50 5.24 19.44 1.12
N PRO A 51 4.93 20.10 2.25
CA PRO A 51 3.91 19.65 3.16
C PRO A 51 2.57 19.47 2.43
N MET A 52 1.87 18.41 2.79
CA MET A 52 0.54 18.14 2.26
C MET A 52 -0.43 19.23 2.70
N ASN A 53 -1.13 19.84 1.75
CA ASN A 53 -2.14 20.85 2.03
C ASN A 53 -3.33 20.28 2.84
N ASN A 54 -4.09 21.16 3.49
CA ASN A 54 -5.19 20.76 4.38
C ASN A 54 -6.31 20.00 3.66
N GLU A 55 -6.57 20.30 2.40
CA GLU A 55 -7.59 19.61 1.60
C GLU A 55 -7.22 18.15 1.39
N MET A 56 -5.99 17.88 0.96
CA MET A 56 -5.45 16.54 0.75
C MET A 56 -5.37 15.76 2.07
N ARG A 57 -4.97 16.40 3.17
CA ARG A 57 -4.98 15.76 4.51
C ARG A 57 -6.39 15.30 4.88
N LYS A 58 -7.40 16.17 4.74
CA LYS A 58 -8.80 15.84 5.02
C LYS A 58 -9.31 14.73 4.09
N TYR A 59 -8.95 14.77 2.82
CA TYR A 59 -9.33 13.75 1.85
C TYR A 59 -8.80 12.36 2.24
N ILE A 60 -7.52 12.26 2.62
CA ILE A 60 -6.92 10.97 3.01
C ILE A 60 -7.48 10.49 4.36
N GLN A 61 -7.67 11.38 5.34
CA GLN A 61 -8.33 11.02 6.60
C GLN A 61 -9.74 10.47 6.40
N LYS A 62 -10.54 11.07 5.51
CA LYS A 62 -11.86 10.54 5.14
C LYS A 62 -11.79 9.15 4.51
N ASN A 63 -10.75 8.86 3.72
CA ASN A 63 -10.53 7.53 3.18
C ASN A 63 -10.19 6.53 4.29
N TRP A 64 -9.35 6.89 5.26
CA TRP A 64 -9.04 6.04 6.42
C TRP A 64 -10.31 5.70 7.21
N GLN A 65 -11.13 6.71 7.52
CA GLN A 65 -12.41 6.51 8.21
C GLN A 65 -13.34 5.59 7.42
N LYS A 66 -13.47 5.81 6.11
CA LYS A 66 -14.28 4.95 5.23
C LYS A 66 -13.78 3.51 5.23
N ILE A 67 -12.46 3.30 5.23
CA ILE A 67 -11.87 1.96 5.28
C ILE A 67 -12.20 1.28 6.61
N GLU A 68 -12.05 1.95 7.75
CA GLU A 68 -12.39 1.36 9.07
C GLU A 68 -13.87 1.01 9.17
N MET A 69 -14.75 1.82 8.58
CA MET A 69 -16.19 1.54 8.53
C MET A 69 -16.54 0.36 7.61
N THR A 70 -15.81 0.19 6.51
CA THR A 70 -16.16 -0.78 5.46
C THR A 70 -15.44 -2.11 5.57
N ILE A 71 -14.25 -2.14 6.18
CA ILE A 71 -13.39 -3.32 6.30
C ILE A 71 -13.14 -3.62 7.79
N PRO A 72 -13.93 -4.51 8.40
CA PRO A 72 -13.82 -4.85 9.82
C PRO A 72 -12.41 -5.27 10.22
N GLY A 73 -11.95 -4.76 11.37
CA GLY A 73 -10.63 -5.07 11.92
C GLY A 73 -9.49 -4.22 11.36
N THR A 74 -9.71 -3.45 10.29
CA THR A 74 -8.73 -2.44 9.85
C THR A 74 -8.66 -1.33 10.88
N LYS A 75 -7.45 -0.93 11.26
CA LYS A 75 -7.21 0.15 12.23
C LYS A 75 -6.21 1.13 11.67
N PHE A 76 -6.41 2.40 11.98
CA PHE A 76 -5.42 3.46 11.76
C PHE A 76 -5.06 4.16 13.07
N ASN A 77 -3.80 4.59 13.18
CA ASN A 77 -3.38 5.50 14.23
C ASN A 77 -3.49 6.95 13.74
N TYR A 78 -4.50 7.67 14.23
CA TYR A 78 -4.75 9.06 13.82
C TYR A 78 -3.73 10.06 14.39
N ASP A 79 -2.91 9.66 15.37
CA ASP A 79 -1.78 10.48 15.87
C ASP A 79 -0.84 10.91 14.74
N PHE A 80 -0.74 10.13 13.66
CA PHE A 80 0.03 10.50 12.47
C PHE A 80 -0.33 11.89 11.95
N TRP A 81 -1.62 12.26 11.98
CA TRP A 81 -2.09 13.54 11.47
C TRP A 81 -1.79 14.71 12.40
N GLU A 82 -1.48 14.45 13.66
CA GLU A 82 -1.18 15.48 14.67
C GLU A 82 0.33 15.61 14.90
N LYS A 83 1.04 14.48 14.94
CA LYS A 83 2.45 14.38 15.31
C LYS A 83 3.41 14.45 14.11
N CYS A 84 2.91 14.35 12.87
CA CYS A 84 3.74 14.38 11.67
C CYS A 84 3.38 15.54 10.74
N THR A 85 4.32 15.87 9.87
CA THR A 85 4.12 16.77 8.72
C THR A 85 4.08 15.94 7.45
N PRO A 86 2.90 15.38 7.07
CA PRO A 86 2.81 14.46 5.94
C PRO A 86 3.15 15.17 4.63
N LYS A 87 3.79 14.43 3.72
CA LYS A 87 4.09 14.87 2.35
C LYS A 87 3.37 13.95 1.37
N ARG A 88 2.90 14.50 0.24
CA ARG A 88 2.30 13.68 -0.82
C ARG A 88 3.39 13.13 -1.74
N SER A 89 4.16 12.17 -1.21
CA SER A 89 5.27 11.55 -1.91
C SER A 89 5.43 10.09 -1.50
N THR A 90 5.23 9.16 -2.44
CA THR A 90 5.24 7.71 -2.15
C THR A 90 6.36 6.96 -2.86
N TYR A 91 6.95 7.53 -3.91
CA TYR A 91 8.10 6.95 -4.60
C TYR A 91 9.26 6.57 -3.67
N PRO A 92 9.61 7.35 -2.62
CA PRO A 92 10.66 6.94 -1.68
C PRO A 92 10.32 5.63 -0.95
N ALA A 93 9.07 5.45 -0.52
CA ALA A 93 8.63 4.21 0.11
C ALA A 93 8.65 3.03 -0.87
N CYS A 94 8.26 3.26 -2.14
CA CYS A 94 8.37 2.25 -3.18
C CYS A 94 9.82 1.82 -3.43
N ARG A 95 10.74 2.79 -3.56
CA ARG A 95 12.17 2.50 -3.72
C ARG A 95 12.74 1.74 -2.53
N ALA A 96 12.30 2.03 -1.31
CA ALA A 96 12.75 1.30 -0.12
C ALA A 96 12.36 -0.19 -0.20
N VAL A 97 11.14 -0.51 -0.61
CA VAL A 97 10.70 -1.91 -0.82
C VAL A 97 11.51 -2.59 -1.92
N ILE A 98 11.75 -1.91 -3.05
CA ILE A 98 12.58 -2.44 -4.13
C ILE A 98 14.02 -2.70 -3.62
N ALA A 99 14.62 -1.76 -2.90
CA ALA A 99 15.97 -1.90 -2.37
C ALA A 99 16.13 -3.07 -1.39
N VAL A 100 15.09 -3.38 -0.60
CA VAL A 100 15.08 -4.57 0.26
C VAL A 100 15.03 -5.85 -0.59
N ARG A 101 14.17 -5.88 -1.63
CA ARG A 101 14.06 -7.02 -2.53
C ARG A 101 15.37 -7.33 -3.27
N GLU A 102 16.13 -6.32 -3.67
CA GLU A 102 17.44 -6.51 -4.31
C GLU A 102 18.49 -7.14 -3.35
N GLN A 103 18.34 -6.93 -2.04
CA GLN A 103 19.23 -7.50 -1.03
C GLN A 103 18.79 -8.88 -0.57
N ASN A 104 17.47 -9.12 -0.51
CA ASN A 104 16.88 -10.39 -0.15
C ASN A 104 15.61 -10.63 -0.98
N PRO A 105 15.72 -11.33 -2.12
CA PRO A 105 14.59 -11.57 -3.02
C PRO A 105 13.47 -12.45 -2.45
N GLN A 106 13.69 -13.07 -1.29
CA GLN A 106 12.71 -13.95 -0.63
C GLN A 106 11.87 -13.23 0.45
N LEU A 107 12.19 -11.96 0.76
CA LEU A 107 11.38 -11.07 1.61
C LEU A 107 10.27 -10.40 0.78
#